data_AF-A0A916YZI4-F1
#
_entry.id   AF-A0A916YZI4-F1
#
_cell.length_a   1.000
_cell.length_b   1.000
_cell.length_c   1.000
_cell.angle_alpha   90.00
_cell.angle_beta   90.00
_cell.angle_gamma   90.00
#
_symmetry.space_group_name_H-M   'P 1'
#
loop_
_entity.id
_entity.type
_entity.pdbx_description
1 polymer ?
#
loop_
_entity_poly.entity_id
_entity_poly.type
_entity_poly.pdbx_seq_one_letter_code
_entity_poly.pdbx_strand_id
1 'polypeptide(L)'
;MVVRFLTINTFKTFTAMLDTQIKFINVPGLNNSDDWHWQTLWEEQNPSNFVRVAQEDWDNPEKDKWVVGLKKTIENIKEPIVLVAHSLGCMTVAHYAQQFDTNAHILGALLVAPPDVEEFDNAKLNSFAPVPKTKLAFKSVVVGSTNDNYCPIDKAQKMADYWGSKFINIGTKGHINSDSDLGAWTQGKSLLRELIFQKD
;
A
#
# COMPACT_ATOMS: atom_id res chain seq x y z
N MET A 1 -15.90 -30.41 -28.97
CA MET A 1 -15.50 -28.99 -28.84
C MET A 1 -16.66 -28.25 -28.21
N VAL A 2 -16.65 -28.09 -26.88
CA VAL A 2 -17.72 -27.39 -26.15
C VAL A 2 -17.06 -26.25 -25.39
N VAL A 3 -17.17 -25.04 -25.95
CA VAL A 3 -16.81 -23.81 -25.26
C VAL A 3 -17.95 -23.52 -24.27
N ARG A 4 -17.73 -23.79 -22.98
CA ARG A 4 -18.67 -23.41 -21.92
C ARG A 4 -18.54 -21.90 -21.69
N PHE A 5 -19.56 -21.15 -22.09
CA PHE A 5 -19.78 -19.78 -21.65
C PHE A 5 -20.03 -19.80 -20.14
N LEU A 6 -19.06 -19.31 -19.36
CA LEU A 6 -19.30 -18.94 -17.97
C LEU A 6 -20.18 -17.70 -17.98
N THR A 7 -21.35 -17.79 -17.34
CA THR A 7 -22.26 -16.66 -17.18
C THR A 7 -21.67 -15.63 -16.22
N ILE A 8 -22.08 -14.36 -16.36
CA ILE A 8 -21.60 -13.22 -15.56
C ILE A 8 -21.70 -13.48 -14.05
N ASN A 9 -22.67 -14.28 -13.60
CA ASN A 9 -22.81 -14.69 -12.20
C ASN A 9 -21.69 -15.61 -11.73
N THR A 10 -21.22 -16.56 -12.52
CA THR A 10 -20.12 -17.47 -12.14
C THR A 10 -18.79 -16.73 -12.03
N PHE A 11 -18.57 -15.68 -12.84
CA PHE A 11 -17.40 -14.81 -12.73
C PHE A 11 -17.44 -13.97 -11.44
N LYS A 12 -18.60 -13.38 -11.10
CA LYS A 12 -18.80 -12.69 -9.81
C LYS A 12 -18.55 -13.61 -8.61
N THR A 13 -19.02 -14.86 -8.66
CA THR A 13 -18.81 -15.83 -7.57
C THR A 13 -17.35 -16.29 -7.47
N PHE A 14 -16.62 -16.39 -8.59
CA PHE A 14 -15.20 -16.76 -8.59
C PHE A 14 -14.32 -15.61 -8.07
N THR A 15 -14.61 -14.36 -8.45
CA THR A 15 -13.96 -13.17 -7.88
C THR A 15 -14.28 -13.02 -6.39
N ALA A 16 -15.52 -13.31 -5.96
CA ALA A 16 -15.92 -13.30 -4.56
C ALA A 16 -15.28 -14.44 -3.72
N MET A 17 -15.01 -15.61 -4.31
CA MET A 17 -14.28 -16.71 -3.65
C MET A 17 -12.76 -16.50 -3.60
N LEU A 18 -12.21 -15.64 -4.46
CA LEU A 18 -10.83 -15.17 -4.35
C LEU A 18 -10.71 -14.06 -3.30
N ASP A 19 -11.72 -13.19 -3.15
CA ASP A 19 -11.78 -12.14 -2.13
C ASP A 19 -11.70 -12.69 -0.69
N THR A 20 -12.22 -13.89 -0.42
CA THR A 20 -12.21 -14.47 0.93
C THR A 20 -10.86 -15.05 1.36
N GLN A 21 -9.92 -15.22 0.43
CA GLN A 21 -8.61 -15.78 0.72
C GLN A 21 -7.48 -14.75 0.68
N ILE A 22 -7.69 -13.53 0.19
CA ILE A 22 -6.63 -12.51 0.19
C ILE A 22 -6.61 -11.81 1.54
N LYS A 23 -5.40 -11.66 2.10
CA LYS A 23 -5.15 -10.80 3.26
C LYS A 23 -4.59 -9.46 2.81
N PHE A 24 -5.16 -8.39 3.35
CA PHE A 24 -4.67 -7.04 3.13
C PHE A 24 -3.82 -6.63 4.32
N ILE A 25 -2.55 -6.30 4.09
CA ILE A 25 -1.69 -5.78 5.14
C ILE A 25 -1.69 -4.27 5.04
N ASN A 26 -2.37 -3.60 5.98
CA ASN A 26 -2.25 -2.16 6.11
C ASN A 26 -0.89 -1.82 6.70
N VAL A 27 -0.17 -0.92 6.02
CA VAL A 27 1.15 -0.40 6.41
C VAL A 27 1.04 1.12 6.57
N PRO A 28 0.61 1.62 7.75
CA PRO A 28 0.51 3.04 8.02
C PRO A 28 1.87 3.75 8.05
N GLY A 29 1.83 5.08 7.96
CA GLY A 29 2.99 5.95 8.12
C GLY A 29 3.22 6.41 9.57
N LEU A 30 4.00 7.48 9.70
CA LEU A 30 4.29 8.16 10.97
C LEU A 30 2.99 8.46 11.75
N ASN A 31 3.01 8.23 13.06
CA ASN A 31 1.87 8.38 13.98
C ASN A 31 0.69 7.40 13.74
N ASN A 32 0.89 6.35 12.93
CA ASN A 32 -0.14 5.36 12.60
C ASN A 32 -1.34 5.98 11.82
N SER A 33 -2.34 5.14 11.51
CA SER A 33 -3.65 5.58 11.00
C SER A 33 -4.62 5.75 12.15
N ASP A 34 -5.10 6.98 12.36
CA ASP A 34 -6.14 7.30 13.34
C ASP A 34 -7.51 6.71 12.98
N ASP A 35 -8.50 6.89 13.85
CA ASP A 35 -9.84 6.32 13.73
C ASP A 35 -10.61 6.79 12.47
N TRP A 36 -10.26 7.96 11.92
CA TRP A 36 -10.91 8.55 10.75
C TRP A 36 -10.16 8.25 9.45
N HIS A 37 -8.97 7.67 9.57
CA HIS A 37 -8.15 7.34 8.43
C HIS A 37 -8.78 6.20 7.62
N TRP A 38 -8.72 6.31 6.30
CA TRP A 38 -9.32 5.30 5.41
C TRP A 38 -8.77 3.88 5.64
N GLN A 39 -7.50 3.73 6.06
CA GLN A 39 -6.94 2.42 6.42
C GLN A 39 -7.70 1.79 7.60
N THR A 40 -7.98 2.56 8.66
CA THR A 40 -8.76 2.12 9.83
C THR A 40 -10.20 1.79 9.43
N LEU A 41 -10.83 2.68 8.65
CA LEU A 41 -12.20 2.43 8.16
C LEU A 41 -12.30 1.20 7.25
N TRP A 42 -11.24 0.84 6.53
CA TRP A 42 -11.20 -0.38 5.72
C TRP A 42 -11.07 -1.63 6.60
N GLU A 43 -10.25 -1.57 7.65
CA GLU A 43 -10.10 -2.62 8.66
C GLU A 43 -11.45 -2.91 9.33
N GLU A 44 -12.14 -1.88 9.81
CA GLU A 44 -13.43 -2.02 10.50
C GLU A 44 -14.53 -2.63 9.62
N GLN A 45 -14.51 -2.31 8.33
CA GLN A 45 -15.49 -2.84 7.39
C GLN A 45 -15.23 -4.30 7.00
N ASN A 46 -13.98 -4.78 7.07
CA ASN A 46 -13.59 -6.15 6.69
C ASN A 46 -12.52 -6.74 7.63
N PRO A 47 -12.81 -6.88 8.93
CA PRO A 47 -11.81 -7.23 9.94
C PRO A 47 -11.23 -8.63 9.79
N SER A 48 -11.92 -9.53 9.08
CA SER A 48 -11.42 -10.86 8.76
C SER A 48 -10.32 -10.87 7.71
N ASN A 49 -10.21 -9.82 6.89
CA ASN A 49 -9.31 -9.77 5.74
C ASN A 49 -8.13 -8.82 5.96
N PHE A 50 -8.32 -7.78 6.76
CA PHE A 50 -7.27 -6.81 7.03
C PHE A 50 -6.44 -7.18 8.26
N VAL A 51 -5.14 -6.97 8.14
CA VAL A 51 -4.17 -7.04 9.22
C VAL A 51 -3.35 -5.76 9.18
N ARG A 52 -3.26 -5.05 10.31
CA ARG A 52 -2.32 -3.92 10.41
C ARG A 52 -0.95 -4.44 10.78
N VAL A 53 0.10 -3.93 10.13
CA VAL A 53 1.48 -4.21 10.53
C VAL A 53 1.71 -3.77 11.98
N ALA A 54 2.44 -4.59 12.74
CA ALA A 54 2.87 -4.20 14.07
C ALA A 54 4.19 -3.44 13.97
N GLN A 55 4.21 -2.20 14.46
CA GLN A 55 5.44 -1.41 14.64
C GLN A 55 5.66 -1.14 16.13
N GLU A 56 6.94 -1.06 16.52
CA GLU A 56 7.35 -0.88 17.92
C GLU A 56 7.03 0.52 18.43
N ASP A 57 7.33 1.54 17.63
CA ASP A 57 7.09 2.95 17.93
C ASP A 57 6.59 3.65 16.65
N TRP A 58 5.36 4.16 16.71
CA TRP A 58 4.73 4.88 15.61
C TRP A 58 5.18 6.34 15.53
N ASP A 59 5.59 6.93 16.65
CA ASP A 59 5.95 8.33 16.78
C ASP A 59 7.44 8.56 16.49
N ASN A 60 8.29 7.56 16.70
CA ASN A 60 9.74 7.60 16.43
C ASN A 60 10.13 6.45 15.48
N PRO A 61 9.82 6.56 14.19
CA PRO A 61 10.01 5.48 13.24
C PRO A 61 11.50 5.26 12.94
N GLU A 62 11.92 4.00 12.99
CA GLU A 62 13.26 3.56 12.60
C GLU A 62 13.12 2.53 11.47
N LYS A 63 13.71 2.84 10.29
CA LYS A 63 13.60 2.01 9.08
C LYS A 63 13.80 0.53 9.36
N ASP A 64 14.90 0.14 10.00
CA ASP A 64 15.25 -1.27 10.16
C ASP A 64 14.25 -2.00 11.08
N LYS A 65 13.78 -1.35 12.14
CA LYS A 65 12.72 -1.89 13.00
C LYS A 65 11.42 -2.04 12.23
N TRP A 66 11.04 -1.04 11.46
CA TRP A 66 9.79 -1.02 10.71
C TRP A 66 9.74 -2.07 9.59
N VAL A 67 10.86 -2.23 8.90
CA VAL A 67 11.06 -3.25 7.87
C VAL A 67 11.02 -4.66 8.48
N VAL A 68 11.61 -4.86 9.66
CA VAL A 68 11.51 -6.13 10.41
C VAL A 68 10.09 -6.39 10.90
N GLY A 69 9.36 -5.37 11.35
CA GLY A 69 7.94 -5.46 11.73
C GLY A 69 7.09 -5.96 10.56
N LEU A 70 7.23 -5.33 9.39
CA LEU A 70 6.55 -5.76 8.16
C LEU A 70 6.91 -7.19 7.78
N LYS A 71 8.20 -7.56 7.80
CA LYS A 71 8.64 -8.93 7.53
C LYS A 71 7.94 -9.95 8.43
N LYS A 72 7.92 -9.71 9.74
CA LYS A 72 7.27 -10.60 10.72
C LYS A 72 5.77 -10.72 10.46
N THR A 73 5.08 -9.63 10.15
CA THR A 73 3.65 -9.66 9.80
C THR A 73 3.41 -10.51 8.55
N ILE A 74 4.22 -10.34 7.50
CA ILE A 74 4.13 -11.13 6.26
C ILE A 74 4.36 -12.63 6.55
N GLU A 75 5.39 -12.98 7.32
CA GLU A 75 5.74 -14.39 7.59
C GLU A 75 4.65 -15.16 8.37
N ASN A 76 3.83 -14.45 9.13
CA ASN A 76 2.71 -14.99 9.89
C ASN A 76 1.45 -15.23 9.05
N ILE A 77 1.40 -14.75 7.82
CA ILE A 77 0.28 -14.93 6.89
C ILE A 77 0.69 -15.97 5.85
N LYS A 78 -0.19 -16.94 5.58
CA LYS A 78 0.07 -18.01 4.58
C LYS A 78 -0.74 -17.83 3.31
N GLU A 79 -1.81 -17.06 3.42
CA GLU A 79 -2.67 -16.61 2.36
C GLU A 79 -1.94 -15.66 1.39
N PRO A 80 -2.43 -15.53 0.14
CA PRO A 80 -1.99 -14.45 -0.74
C PRO A 80 -2.20 -13.07 -0.10
N ILE A 81 -1.20 -12.20 -0.21
CA ILE A 81 -1.24 -10.88 0.43
C ILE A 81 -1.20 -9.73 -0.57
N VAL A 82 -1.86 -8.64 -0.19
CA VAL A 82 -1.73 -7.34 -0.85
C VAL A 82 -1.34 -6.30 0.19
N LEU A 83 -0.27 -5.56 -0.09
CA LEU A 83 0.20 -4.50 0.79
C LEU A 83 -0.57 -3.21 0.50
N VAL A 84 -1.07 -2.57 1.54
CA VAL A 84 -1.82 -1.31 1.45
C VAL A 84 -1.09 -0.30 2.32
N ALA A 85 -0.15 0.42 1.71
CA ALA A 85 0.75 1.32 2.41
C ALA A 85 0.34 2.77 2.24
N HIS A 86 0.52 3.56 3.30
CA HIS A 86 0.33 5.01 3.29
C HIS A 86 1.56 5.73 3.82
N SER A 87 1.92 6.85 3.20
CA SER A 87 2.98 7.73 3.65
C SER A 87 4.30 6.97 3.90
N LEU A 88 4.89 7.09 5.10
CA LEU A 88 6.14 6.41 5.47
C LEU A 88 6.05 4.87 5.40
N GLY A 89 4.84 4.31 5.46
CA GLY A 89 4.60 2.90 5.16
C GLY A 89 5.01 2.51 3.75
N CYS A 90 4.91 3.42 2.76
CA CYS A 90 5.37 3.16 1.40
C CYS A 90 6.89 2.95 1.36
N MET A 91 7.65 3.77 2.10
CA MET A 91 9.09 3.59 2.23
C MET A 91 9.43 2.28 2.94
N THR A 92 8.64 1.89 3.94
CA THR A 92 8.80 0.59 4.62
C THR A 92 8.64 -0.57 3.64
N VAL A 93 7.62 -0.54 2.77
CA VAL A 93 7.42 -1.55 1.73
C VAL A 93 8.58 -1.56 0.72
N ALA A 94 9.03 -0.40 0.26
CA ALA A 94 10.12 -0.29 -0.69
C ALA A 94 11.44 -0.83 -0.12
N HIS A 95 11.77 -0.49 1.13
CA HIS A 95 12.96 -1.00 1.82
C HIS A 95 12.86 -2.50 2.10
N TYR A 96 11.69 -2.99 2.50
CA TYR A 96 11.45 -4.43 2.66
C TYR A 96 11.74 -5.19 1.36
N ALA A 97 11.21 -4.71 0.23
CA ALA A 97 11.42 -5.34 -1.07
C ALA A 97 12.86 -5.25 -1.57
N GLN A 98 13.64 -4.26 -1.12
CA GLN A 98 15.06 -4.15 -1.43
C GLN A 98 15.92 -5.13 -0.59
N GLN A 99 15.55 -5.36 0.67
CA GLN A 99 16.35 -6.12 1.62
C GLN A 99 16.04 -7.62 1.62
N PHE A 100 14.81 -8.01 1.29
CA PHE A 100 14.37 -9.39 1.36
C PHE A 100 13.88 -9.87 0.01
N ASP A 101 14.10 -11.16 -0.24
CA ASP A 101 13.42 -11.84 -1.33
C ASP A 101 11.92 -11.80 -1.03
N THR A 102 11.18 -11.15 -1.92
CA THR A 102 9.74 -10.95 -1.74
C THR A 102 9.08 -12.31 -1.89
N ASN A 103 8.50 -12.80 -0.79
CA ASN A 103 7.90 -14.12 -0.75
C ASN A 103 6.85 -14.29 -1.86
N ALA A 104 6.76 -15.49 -2.45
CA ALA A 104 5.99 -15.78 -3.66
C ALA A 104 4.47 -15.54 -3.56
N HIS A 105 3.97 -15.11 -2.40
CA HIS A 105 2.54 -14.89 -2.15
C HIS A 105 2.14 -13.39 -2.05
N ILE A 106 3.07 -12.44 -2.25
CA ILE A 106 2.70 -11.02 -2.43
C ILE A 106 2.15 -10.80 -3.84
N LEU A 107 0.85 -10.53 -3.94
CA LEU A 107 0.16 -10.29 -5.21
C LEU A 107 0.39 -8.87 -5.73
N GLY A 108 0.55 -7.90 -4.83
CA GLY A 108 0.85 -6.52 -5.20
C GLY A 108 0.83 -5.53 -4.04
N ALA A 109 1.08 -4.27 -4.34
CA ALA A 109 1.03 -3.17 -3.39
C ALA A 109 0.31 -1.92 -3.91
N LEU A 110 -0.60 -1.37 -3.09
CA LEU A 110 -1.13 -0.03 -3.24
C LEU A 110 -0.33 0.91 -2.33
N LEU A 111 0.44 1.83 -2.91
CA LEU A 111 1.37 2.74 -2.24
C LEU A 111 0.82 4.16 -2.31
N VAL A 112 0.27 4.68 -1.23
CA VAL A 112 -0.49 5.93 -1.22
C VAL A 112 0.30 7.05 -0.56
N ALA A 113 0.48 8.16 -1.27
CA ALA A 113 1.14 9.38 -0.80
C ALA A 113 2.56 9.16 -0.21
N PRO A 114 3.50 8.48 -0.92
CA PRO A 114 4.85 8.29 -0.39
C PRO A 114 5.55 9.65 -0.14
N PRO A 115 6.18 9.87 1.04
CA PRO A 115 6.85 11.13 1.36
C PRO A 115 8.21 11.23 0.64
N ASP A 116 8.66 12.45 0.36
CA ASP A 116 10.05 12.69 -0.08
C ASP A 116 11.00 12.67 1.12
N VAL A 117 11.52 11.49 1.47
CA VAL A 117 12.44 11.32 2.62
C VAL A 117 13.84 11.92 2.38
N GLU A 118 14.16 12.37 1.17
CA GLU A 118 15.47 12.94 0.83
C GLU A 118 15.47 14.47 0.95
N GLU A 119 14.34 15.13 0.67
CA GLU A 119 14.24 16.60 0.68
C GLU A 119 13.29 17.16 1.76
N PHE A 120 12.34 16.38 2.28
CA PHE A 120 11.46 16.85 3.34
C PHE A 120 12.20 16.90 4.68
N ASP A 121 12.37 18.11 5.23
CA ASP A 121 13.09 18.36 6.48
C ASP A 121 12.28 17.87 7.69
N ASN A 122 12.39 16.58 7.99
CA ASN A 122 11.87 15.97 9.20
C ASN A 122 12.81 14.88 9.68
N ALA A 123 13.49 15.15 10.82
CA ALA A 123 14.46 14.24 11.40
C ALA A 123 13.94 12.82 11.66
N LYS A 124 12.62 12.65 11.85
CA LYS A 124 11.99 11.33 12.02
C LYS A 124 12.06 10.46 10.76
N LEU A 125 12.14 11.06 9.57
CA LEU A 125 12.16 10.34 8.30
C LEU A 125 13.57 9.98 7.84
N ASN A 126 14.61 10.59 8.43
CA ASN A 126 16.00 10.47 7.98
C ASN A 126 16.49 9.02 7.86
N SER A 127 16.05 8.13 8.75
CA SER A 127 16.46 6.71 8.71
C SER A 127 15.95 5.95 7.49
N PHE A 128 14.94 6.49 6.78
CA PHE A 128 14.35 5.92 5.57
C PHE A 128 15.00 6.45 4.29
N ALA A 129 15.89 7.44 4.36
CA ALA A 129 16.69 7.89 3.23
C ALA A 129 17.91 6.96 3.01
N PRO A 130 18.38 6.77 1.76
CA PRO A 130 17.78 7.26 0.52
C PRO A 130 16.55 6.45 0.11
N VAL A 131 15.77 6.99 -0.83
CA VAL A 131 14.66 6.24 -1.44
C VAL A 131 15.20 5.02 -2.18
N PRO A 132 14.68 3.80 -1.95
CA PRO A 132 15.07 2.62 -2.73
C PRO A 132 14.76 2.80 -4.22
N LYS A 133 15.76 2.58 -5.07
CA LYS A 133 15.66 2.75 -6.54
C LYS A 133 15.55 1.42 -7.31
N THR A 134 15.01 0.40 -6.64
CA THR A 134 14.89 -0.95 -7.18
C THR A 134 13.44 -1.23 -7.56
N LYS A 135 13.23 -1.85 -8.72
CA LYS A 135 11.90 -2.29 -9.16
C LYS A 135 11.34 -3.31 -8.18
N LEU A 136 10.05 -3.17 -7.83
CA LEU A 136 9.36 -4.13 -6.99
C LEU A 136 9.13 -5.44 -7.76
N ALA A 137 9.30 -6.57 -7.08
CA ALA A 137 9.12 -7.90 -7.65
C ALA A 137 7.64 -8.35 -7.77
N PHE A 138 6.71 -7.46 -7.42
CA PHE A 138 5.27 -7.64 -7.51
C PHE A 138 4.62 -6.40 -8.15
N LYS A 139 3.38 -6.54 -8.63
CA LYS A 139 2.64 -5.41 -9.23
C LYS A 139 2.39 -4.33 -8.19
N SER A 140 2.47 -3.07 -8.59
CA SER A 140 2.24 -1.97 -7.67
C SER A 140 1.63 -0.75 -8.34
N VAL A 141 0.87 0.00 -7.55
CA VAL A 141 0.31 1.30 -7.89
C VAL A 141 0.79 2.32 -6.88
N VAL A 142 1.39 3.41 -7.36
CA VAL A 142 1.65 4.61 -6.55
C VAL A 142 0.52 5.61 -6.78
N VAL A 143 -0.11 6.06 -5.70
CA VAL A 143 -1.17 7.07 -5.72
C VAL A 143 -0.61 8.38 -5.15
N GLY A 144 -0.70 9.46 -5.93
CA GLY A 144 -0.23 10.78 -5.54
C GLY A 144 -1.34 11.83 -5.57
N SER A 145 -1.14 12.90 -4.80
CA SER A 145 -2.01 14.07 -4.72
C SER A 145 -1.19 15.33 -5.08
N THR A 146 -1.79 16.27 -5.83
CA THR A 146 -1.07 17.45 -6.34
C THR A 146 -0.83 18.52 -5.29
N ASN A 147 -1.48 18.44 -4.14
CA ASN A 147 -1.31 19.36 -3.01
C ASN A 147 -0.89 18.62 -1.73
N ASP A 148 -0.10 17.56 -1.89
CA ASP A 148 0.56 16.89 -0.77
C ASP A 148 1.75 17.73 -0.28
N ASN A 149 1.75 18.08 1.01
CA ASN A 149 2.81 18.89 1.64
C ASN A 149 4.09 18.08 1.95
N TYR A 150 4.03 16.75 1.89
CA TYR A 150 5.15 15.86 2.22
C TYR A 150 5.91 15.37 0.99
N CYS A 151 5.35 15.52 -0.21
CA CYS A 151 5.96 15.05 -1.44
C CYS A 151 5.38 15.78 -2.66
N PRO A 152 6.19 16.54 -3.41
CA PRO A 152 5.79 17.05 -4.71
C PRO A 152 5.35 15.92 -5.65
N ILE A 153 4.31 16.17 -6.46
CA ILE A 153 3.72 15.14 -7.33
C ILE A 153 4.74 14.52 -8.31
N ASP A 154 5.72 15.30 -8.79
CA ASP A 154 6.76 14.83 -9.69
C ASP A 154 7.76 13.90 -8.98
N LYS A 155 8.01 14.12 -7.68
CA LYS A 155 8.79 13.21 -6.84
C LYS A 155 8.06 11.90 -6.61
N ALA A 156 6.75 11.95 -6.31
CA ALA A 156 5.94 10.75 -6.20
C ALA A 156 5.92 9.93 -7.51
N GLN A 157 5.82 10.60 -8.67
CA GLN A 157 5.94 9.95 -9.98
C GLN A 157 7.32 9.32 -10.18
N LYS A 158 8.41 10.01 -9.84
CA LYS A 158 9.78 9.45 -9.94
C LYS A 158 9.94 8.21 -9.06
N MET A 159 9.36 8.20 -7.86
CA MET A 159 9.34 7.00 -7.00
C MET A 159 8.58 5.86 -7.65
N ALA A 160 7.44 6.14 -8.30
CA ALA A 160 6.72 5.14 -9.08
C ALA A 160 7.58 4.54 -10.19
N ASP A 161 8.33 5.37 -10.91
CA ASP A 161 9.24 4.93 -11.98
C ASP A 161 10.36 4.05 -11.42
N TYR A 162 10.99 4.44 -10.30
CA TYR A 162 12.00 3.62 -9.62
C TYR A 162 11.49 2.24 -9.23
N TRP A 163 10.25 2.19 -8.71
CA TRP A 163 9.63 0.96 -8.25
C TRP A 163 8.98 0.16 -9.40
N GLY A 164 8.98 0.68 -10.63
CA GLY A 164 8.27 0.08 -11.77
C GLY A 164 6.76 -0.01 -11.56
N SER A 165 6.21 0.93 -10.81
CA SER A 165 4.79 1.00 -10.42
C SER A 165 3.99 1.79 -11.46
N LYS A 166 2.70 1.47 -11.59
CA LYS A 166 1.75 2.38 -12.24
C LYS A 166 1.56 3.60 -11.35
N PHE A 167 1.64 4.81 -11.90
CA PHE A 167 1.33 6.02 -11.16
C PHE A 167 -0.10 6.49 -11.42
N ILE A 168 -0.78 6.94 -10.37
CA ILE A 168 -2.13 7.50 -10.44
C ILE A 168 -2.17 8.80 -9.64
N ASN A 169 -2.42 9.90 -10.34
CA ASN A 169 -2.72 11.19 -9.73
C ASN A 169 -4.23 11.30 -9.47
N ILE A 170 -4.63 11.56 -8.23
CA ILE A 170 -6.05 11.70 -7.84
C ILE A 170 -6.50 13.16 -7.64
N GLY A 171 -5.71 14.12 -8.11
CA GLY A 171 -5.96 15.55 -7.98
C GLY A 171 -5.57 16.10 -6.61
N THR A 172 -6.31 17.10 -6.12
CA THR A 172 -5.99 17.83 -4.88
C THR A 172 -6.63 17.16 -3.66
N LYS A 173 -5.98 16.12 -3.12
CA LYS A 173 -6.46 15.32 -1.99
C LYS A 173 -5.54 15.37 -0.77
N GLY A 174 -4.80 16.46 -0.58
CA GLY A 174 -3.89 16.65 0.55
C GLY A 174 -2.89 15.51 0.65
N HIS A 175 -2.63 15.04 1.87
CA HIS A 175 -1.79 13.87 2.11
C HIS A 175 -2.56 12.54 2.05
N ILE A 176 -3.80 12.55 1.55
CA ILE A 176 -4.68 11.37 1.44
C ILE A 176 -4.82 10.69 2.81
N ASN A 177 -5.00 11.50 3.85
CA ASN A 177 -5.16 11.08 5.25
C ASN A 177 -6.55 11.52 5.77
N SER A 178 -6.76 11.49 7.08
CA SER A 178 -8.03 11.89 7.72
C SER A 178 -8.41 13.34 7.43
N ASP A 179 -7.44 14.25 7.40
CA ASP A 179 -7.65 15.67 7.06
C ASP A 179 -8.12 15.87 5.61
N SER A 180 -8.01 14.84 4.77
CA SER A 180 -8.44 14.88 3.37
C SER A 180 -9.94 14.61 3.20
N ASP A 181 -10.66 14.28 4.29
CA ASP A 181 -12.11 14.07 4.36
C ASP A 181 -12.64 13.09 3.28
N LEU A 182 -11.94 11.96 3.16
CA LEU A 182 -12.26 10.92 2.16
C LEU A 182 -13.20 9.83 2.70
N GLY A 183 -13.45 9.82 4.01
CA GLY A 183 -14.10 8.70 4.70
C GLY A 183 -13.45 7.37 4.34
N ALA A 184 -14.26 6.36 4.00
CA ALA A 184 -13.76 5.05 3.57
C ALA A 184 -13.15 5.02 2.15
N TRP A 185 -12.88 6.18 1.54
CA TRP A 185 -12.15 6.36 0.28
C TRP A 185 -12.46 5.31 -0.81
N THR A 186 -13.70 5.35 -1.32
CA THR A 186 -14.21 4.39 -2.34
C THR A 186 -13.33 4.33 -3.61
N GLN A 187 -12.71 5.44 -3.99
CA GLN A 187 -11.76 5.46 -5.12
C GLN A 187 -10.56 4.55 -4.85
N GLY A 188 -9.97 4.61 -3.65
CA GLY A 188 -8.85 3.76 -3.27
C GLY A 188 -9.19 2.27 -3.31
N LYS A 189 -10.39 1.89 -2.87
CA LYS A 189 -10.88 0.51 -2.99
C LYS A 189 -11.03 0.05 -4.44
N SER A 190 -11.44 0.96 -5.31
CA SER A 190 -11.55 0.67 -6.75
C SER A 190 -10.15 0.43 -7.35
N LEU A 191 -9.17 1.25 -6.99
CA LEU A 191 -7.77 1.06 -7.39
C LEU A 191 -7.19 -0.26 -6.86
N LEU A 192 -7.46 -0.59 -5.59
CA LEU A 192 -7.06 -1.85 -4.98
C LEU A 192 -7.65 -3.06 -5.73
N ARG A 193 -8.94 -2.99 -6.07
CA ARG A 193 -9.63 -4.03 -6.85
C ARG A 193 -9.04 -4.16 -8.25
N GLU A 194 -8.74 -3.06 -8.93
CA GLU A 194 -8.09 -3.08 -10.24
C GLU A 194 -6.70 -3.72 -10.18
N LEU A 195 -5.89 -3.37 -9.17
CA LEU A 195 -4.56 -3.95 -8.94
C LEU A 195 -4.62 -5.49 -8.83
N ILE A 196 -5.64 -6.02 -8.18
CA ILE A 196 -5.77 -7.47 -7.92
C ILE A 196 -6.31 -8.21 -9.16
N PHE A 197 -7.29 -7.62 -9.84
CA PHE A 197 -8.10 -8.35 -10.84
C PHE A 197 -7.89 -7.93 -12.30
N GLN A 198 -7.11 -6.89 -12.60
CA GLN A 198 -6.72 -6.63 -13.98
C GLN A 198 -5.70 -7.68 -14.47
N LYS A 199 -6.04 -8.31 -15.61
CA LYS A 199 -5.09 -9.08 -16.40
C LYS A 199 -4.21 -8.11 -17.19
N ASP A 200 -2.91 -8.37 -17.22
CA ASP A 200 -1.97 -7.66 -18.11
C ASP A 200 -2.29 -7.93 -19.58
#